data_AF-A0A1T2YC85-F1
#
_entry.id   AF-A0A1T2YC85-F1
#
_cell.length_a   1.000
_cell.length_b   1.000
_cell.length_c   1.000
_cell.angle_alpha   90.00
_cell.angle_beta   90.00
_cell.angle_gamma   90.00
#
_symmetry.space_group_name_H-M   'P 1'
#
loop_
_entity.id
_entity.type
_entity.pdbx_description
1 polymer ?
#
loop_
_entity_poly.entity_id
_entity_poly.type
_entity_poly.pdbx_seq_one_letter_code
_entity_poly.pdbx_strand_id
1 'polypeptide(L)'
;MNVKGVSMVAGLFCLWAGGVSAAQTVGGGTIEFRGAIVESGCATNARSGSVIELSGCSSANRGSRLDALNVAPVASVNAAHVRLVADSGSGRYYDQRYLLVDDAGKPIQSGNYVITMTSP
;
A
#
# COMPACT_ATOMS: atom_id res chain seq x y z
N MET A 1 30.63 67.05 71.62
CA MET A 1 29.85 67.02 70.37
C MET A 1 30.08 65.67 69.73
N ASN A 2 29.03 64.84 69.63
CA ASN A 2 29.08 63.46 69.14
C ASN A 2 28.02 63.30 68.04
N VAL A 3 28.46 62.99 66.82
CA VAL A 3 27.64 62.67 65.65
C VAL A 3 28.51 61.74 64.78
N LYS A 4 28.30 60.42 64.85
CA LYS A 4 27.45 59.55 63.99
C LYS A 4 27.94 59.40 62.54
N GLY A 5 28.20 58.16 62.16
CA GLY A 5 28.36 57.66 60.78
C GLY A 5 28.68 56.15 60.78
N VAL A 6 27.66 55.27 60.97
CA VAL A 6 27.07 54.38 59.94
C VAL A 6 28.09 53.36 59.39
N SER A 7 28.19 52.16 59.97
CA SER A 7 27.42 50.93 59.64
C SER A 7 27.55 50.45 58.18
N MET A 8 28.50 49.55 57.91
CA MET A 8 28.48 48.68 56.72
C MET A 8 28.33 47.23 57.18
N VAL A 9 27.17 46.66 56.87
CA VAL A 9 26.75 45.28 57.13
C VAL A 9 26.80 44.50 55.82
N ALA A 10 27.16 43.22 55.96
CA ALA A 10 26.92 42.09 55.05
C ALA A 10 27.75 42.03 53.75
N GLY A 11 28.17 40.87 53.27
CA GLY A 11 27.71 39.52 53.62
C GLY A 11 28.73 38.46 53.22
N LEU A 12 28.84 37.49 54.11
CA LEU A 12 29.62 36.28 54.07
C LEU A 12 28.77 35.16 53.43
N PHE A 13 29.40 34.40 52.54
CA PHE A 13 29.17 32.97 52.26
C PHE A 13 27.88 32.48 51.56
N CYS A 14 28.14 31.71 50.48
CA CYS A 14 27.68 30.34 50.19
C CYS A 14 27.43 30.25 48.68
N LEU A 15 28.39 29.81 47.87
CA LEU A 15 28.55 28.38 47.53
C LEU A 15 27.18 27.69 47.41
N TRP A 16 26.41 28.09 46.41
CA TRP A 16 25.33 27.27 45.90
C TRP A 16 25.78 26.66 44.59
N ALA A 17 26.07 25.37 44.66
CA ALA A 17 26.25 24.48 43.53
C ALA A 17 24.98 24.47 42.67
N GLY A 18 24.91 25.39 41.70
CA GLY A 18 24.00 25.27 40.58
C GLY A 18 24.65 24.35 39.56
N GLY A 19 24.25 23.08 39.56
CA GLY A 19 24.81 22.04 38.70
C GLY A 19 24.86 22.46 37.23
N VAL A 20 25.89 21.95 36.55
CA VAL A 20 25.97 21.92 35.09
C VAL A 20 24.68 21.28 34.59
N SER A 21 23.81 22.05 33.91
CA SER A 21 22.68 21.47 33.18
C SER A 21 23.22 20.72 31.97
N ALA A 22 23.81 19.55 32.22
CA ALA A 22 24.15 18.59 31.19
C ALA A 22 22.87 17.91 30.70
N ALA A 23 22.63 18.04 29.40
CA ALA A 23 21.80 17.20 28.56
C ALA A 23 20.44 16.76 29.12
N GLN A 24 19.39 17.48 28.73
CA GLN A 24 18.24 16.76 28.21
C GLN A 24 18.45 16.67 26.70
N THR A 25 19.12 15.60 26.26
CA THR A 25 18.82 15.07 24.93
C THR A 25 17.30 14.84 24.97
N VAL A 26 16.54 15.72 24.32
CA VAL A 26 15.19 15.38 23.90
C VAL A 26 15.39 14.06 23.17
N GLY A 27 15.00 12.96 23.80
CA GLY A 27 15.09 11.65 23.20
C GLY A 27 14.29 11.76 21.92
N GLY A 28 15.00 11.88 20.80
CA GLY A 28 14.41 11.90 19.47
C GLY A 28 13.88 10.51 19.22
N GLY A 29 12.71 10.22 19.77
CA GLY A 29 11.94 9.07 19.37
C GLY A 29 11.41 9.36 17.98
N THR A 30 11.91 8.65 16.97
CA THR A 30 11.27 8.63 15.66
C THR A 30 9.89 8.00 15.83
N ILE A 31 8.84 8.81 15.68
CA ILE A 31 7.47 8.28 15.61
C ILE A 31 7.31 7.67 14.23
N GLU A 32 7.39 6.34 14.15
CA GLU A 32 7.18 5.60 12.91
C GLU A 32 5.69 5.33 12.70
N PHE A 33 5.08 6.05 11.77
CA PHE A 33 3.72 5.76 11.33
C PHE A 33 3.77 4.62 10.30
N ARG A 34 3.57 3.40 10.78
CA ARG A 34 3.32 2.23 9.93
C ARG A 34 1.83 2.13 9.67
N GLY A 35 1.43 2.38 8.44
CA GLY A 35 0.08 2.13 7.95
C GLY A 35 0.16 1.50 6.57
N ALA A 36 -0.73 0.57 6.28
CA ALA A 36 -0.96 0.09 4.93
C ALA A 36 -2.30 0.66 4.47
N ILE A 37 -2.32 1.33 3.32
CA ILE A 37 -3.57 1.63 2.64
C ILE A 37 -3.97 0.36 1.91
N VAL A 38 -4.93 -0.38 2.47
CA VAL A 38 -5.54 -1.51 1.77
C VAL A 38 -6.58 -0.93 0.82
N GLU A 39 -6.20 -0.73 -0.44
CA GLU A 39 -7.18 -0.37 -1.46
C GLU A 39 -8.14 -1.53 -1.69
N SER A 40 -9.41 -1.20 -1.88
CA SER A 40 -10.40 -2.20 -2.30
C SER A 40 -9.98 -2.77 -3.65
N GLY A 41 -9.82 -4.10 -3.72
CA GLY A 41 -9.60 -4.79 -4.97
C GLY A 41 -10.75 -4.58 -5.96
N CYS A 42 -10.53 -4.94 -7.22
CA CYS A 42 -11.57 -4.86 -8.25
C CYS A 42 -12.68 -5.90 -8.01
N ALA A 43 -13.92 -5.56 -8.35
CA ALA A 43 -14.97 -6.55 -8.50
C ALA A 43 -14.72 -7.36 -9.78
N THR A 44 -14.73 -8.68 -9.68
CA THR A 44 -14.53 -9.59 -10.82
C THR A 44 -15.85 -10.23 -11.24
N ASN A 45 -16.15 -10.20 -12.54
CA ASN A 45 -17.27 -10.92 -13.11
C ASN A 45 -16.78 -11.86 -14.22
N ALA A 46 -16.82 -13.16 -13.95
CA ALA A 46 -16.58 -14.19 -14.95
C ALA A 46 -17.94 -14.65 -15.49
N ARG A 47 -18.49 -13.91 -16.47
CA ARG A 47 -19.68 -14.39 -17.19
C ARG A 47 -19.26 -15.63 -17.96
N SER A 48 -19.94 -16.76 -17.68
CA SER A 48 -19.69 -18.09 -18.23
C SER A 48 -19.04 -18.08 -19.62
N GLY A 49 -17.81 -18.62 -19.72
CA GLY A 49 -17.03 -18.64 -20.97
C GLY A 49 -15.58 -18.21 -20.76
N SER A 50 -14.99 -17.59 -21.77
CA SER A 50 -13.58 -17.20 -21.80
C SER A 50 -13.31 -15.77 -21.29
N VAL A 51 -14.32 -15.05 -20.79
CA VAL A 51 -14.23 -13.60 -20.55
C VAL A 51 -14.30 -13.29 -19.06
N ILE A 52 -13.43 -12.39 -18.61
CA ILE A 52 -13.44 -11.84 -17.26
C ILE A 52 -13.50 -10.33 -17.36
N GLU A 53 -14.48 -9.75 -16.69
CA GLU A 53 -14.68 -8.32 -16.58
C GLU A 53 -14.27 -7.87 -15.17
N LEU A 54 -13.54 -6.76 -15.11
CA LEU A 54 -13.20 -6.11 -13.85
C LEU A 54 -13.88 -4.75 -13.79
N SER A 55 -14.47 -4.45 -12.64
CA SER A 55 -15.18 -3.20 -12.39
C SER A 55 -14.88 -2.66 -11.00
N GLY A 56 -14.98 -1.34 -10.85
CA GLY A 56 -14.67 -0.65 -9.60
C GLY A 56 -13.19 -0.70 -9.24
N CYS A 57 -12.32 -0.79 -10.24
CA CYS A 57 -10.87 -0.84 -10.00
C CYS A 57 -10.34 0.53 -9.60
N SER A 58 -9.55 0.59 -8.51
CA SER A 58 -8.63 1.73 -8.27
C SER A 58 -7.70 1.90 -9.47
N SER A 59 -7.27 3.15 -9.74
CA SER A 59 -6.23 3.43 -10.72
C SER A 59 -4.92 2.70 -10.44
N ALA A 60 -4.64 2.38 -9.17
CA ALA A 60 -3.46 1.62 -8.77
C ALA A 60 -3.50 0.16 -9.25
N ASN A 61 -4.70 -0.42 -9.43
CA ASN A 61 -4.84 -1.78 -9.96
C ASN A 61 -4.64 -1.84 -11.48
N ARG A 62 -4.43 -0.72 -12.18
CA ARG A 62 -4.12 -0.76 -13.61
C ARG A 62 -2.75 -1.34 -13.85
N GLY A 63 -2.65 -2.19 -14.87
CA GLY A 63 -1.42 -2.94 -15.14
C GLY A 63 -1.22 -4.13 -14.20
N SER A 64 -2.24 -4.51 -13.42
CA SER A 64 -2.24 -5.75 -12.66
C SER A 64 -1.89 -6.93 -13.54
N ARG A 65 -1.06 -7.83 -13.00
CA ARG A 65 -0.71 -9.08 -13.67
C ARG A 65 -1.82 -10.10 -13.41
N LEU A 66 -2.27 -10.77 -14.47
CA LEU A 66 -3.21 -11.89 -14.37
C LEU A 66 -2.54 -13.17 -14.84
N ASP A 67 -2.48 -14.15 -13.95
CA ASP A 67 -1.96 -15.49 -14.24
C ASP A 67 -3.13 -16.49 -14.24
N ALA A 68 -3.17 -17.37 -15.24
CA ALA A 68 -4.16 -18.45 -15.32
C ALA A 68 -3.50 -19.80 -15.05
N LEU A 69 -4.15 -20.60 -14.22
CA LEU A 69 -3.74 -21.95 -13.82
C LEU A 69 -4.81 -22.95 -14.24
N ASN A 70 -4.37 -24.03 -14.90
CA ASN A 70 -5.25 -25.11 -15.35
C ASN A 70 -5.52 -26.06 -14.17
N VAL A 71 -6.78 -26.21 -13.77
CA VAL A 71 -7.16 -27.13 -12.68
C VAL A 71 -7.61 -28.48 -13.23
N ALA A 72 -8.37 -28.49 -14.32
CA ALA A 72 -8.77 -29.69 -15.05
C ALA A 72 -9.00 -29.34 -16.53
N PRO A 73 -7.95 -29.38 -17.37
CA PRO A 73 -8.08 -29.06 -18.79
C PRO A 73 -8.82 -30.16 -19.54
N VAL A 74 -9.72 -29.78 -20.45
CA VAL A 74 -10.30 -30.73 -21.41
C VAL A 74 -9.25 -31.00 -22.50
N ALA A 75 -8.32 -31.93 -22.23
CA ALA A 75 -7.33 -32.61 -23.09
C ALA A 75 -6.51 -31.83 -24.16
N SER A 76 -6.84 -30.60 -24.54
CA SER A 76 -6.35 -29.93 -25.75
C SER A 76 -5.82 -28.52 -25.51
N VAL A 77 -5.81 -28.04 -24.26
CA VAL A 77 -5.38 -26.67 -23.94
C VAL A 77 -4.13 -26.74 -23.07
N ASN A 78 -2.97 -26.67 -23.72
CA ASN A 78 -1.69 -26.45 -23.07
C ASN A 78 -1.41 -24.93 -23.08
N ALA A 79 -0.84 -24.39 -21.99
CA ALA A 79 -0.46 -22.96 -21.89
C ALA A 79 -1.60 -21.92 -22.00
N ALA A 80 -2.69 -22.10 -21.23
CA ALA A 80 -3.72 -21.08 -21.08
C ALA A 80 -3.15 -19.81 -20.45
N HIS A 81 -3.50 -18.65 -20.99
CA HIS A 81 -3.10 -17.36 -20.44
C HIS A 81 -4.20 -16.31 -20.62
N VAL A 82 -4.08 -15.22 -19.87
CA VAL A 82 -5.07 -14.13 -19.85
C VAL A 82 -4.57 -12.99 -20.72
N ARG A 83 -5.40 -12.54 -21.66
CA ARG A 83 -5.09 -11.42 -22.57
C ARG A 83 -6.02 -10.25 -22.31
N LEU A 84 -5.45 -9.06 -22.11
CA LEU A 84 -6.23 -7.81 -22.06
C LEU A 84 -6.81 -7.53 -23.46
N VAL A 85 -8.13 -7.39 -23.54
CA VAL A 85 -8.86 -7.10 -24.81
C VAL A 85 -9.55 -5.75 -24.81
N ALA A 86 -9.78 -5.16 -23.64
CA ALA A 86 -10.23 -3.78 -23.53
C ALA A 86 -9.80 -3.15 -22.20
N ASP A 87 -9.39 -1.89 -22.22
CA ASP A 87 -9.18 -1.06 -21.05
C ASP A 87 -9.89 0.29 -21.28
N SER A 88 -11.02 0.48 -20.60
CA SER A 88 -11.84 1.69 -20.61
C SER A 88 -11.56 2.58 -19.40
N GLY A 89 -10.85 2.05 -18.42
CA GLY A 89 -10.43 2.77 -17.25
C GLY A 89 -11.46 2.96 -16.18
N SER A 90 -12.41 3.86 -16.40
CA SER A 90 -13.59 4.04 -15.53
C SER A 90 -14.83 3.94 -16.41
N GLY A 91 -15.04 2.75 -16.96
CA GLY A 91 -16.05 2.53 -17.98
C GLY A 91 -17.43 2.31 -17.38
N ARG A 92 -18.48 2.59 -18.17
CA ARG A 92 -19.88 2.36 -17.74
C ARG A 92 -20.23 0.88 -17.55
N TYR A 93 -19.49 -0.02 -18.21
CA TYR A 93 -19.79 -1.45 -18.24
C TYR A 93 -18.67 -2.30 -17.61
N TYR A 94 -17.43 -1.92 -17.87
CA TYR A 94 -16.22 -2.54 -17.32
C TYR A 94 -15.11 -1.49 -17.29
N ASP A 95 -14.15 -1.66 -16.40
CA ASP A 95 -12.92 -0.88 -16.38
C ASP A 95 -11.87 -1.56 -17.25
N GLN A 96 -11.76 -2.87 -17.10
CA GLN A 96 -10.91 -3.73 -17.92
C GLN A 96 -11.63 -5.02 -18.28
N ARG A 97 -11.31 -5.55 -19.46
CA ARG A 97 -11.84 -6.82 -19.96
C ARG A 97 -10.71 -7.71 -20.45
N TYR A 98 -10.69 -8.93 -19.96
CA TYR A 98 -9.69 -9.93 -20.28
C TYR A 98 -10.32 -11.17 -20.89
N LEU A 99 -9.52 -11.88 -21.70
CA LEU A 99 -9.91 -13.09 -22.40
C LEU A 99 -8.92 -14.22 -22.07
N LEU A 100 -9.46 -15.39 -21.71
CA LEU A 100 -8.71 -16.62 -21.54
C LEU A 100 -8.44 -17.23 -22.92
N VAL A 101 -7.17 -17.38 -23.27
CA VAL A 101 -6.72 -17.85 -24.59
C VAL A 101 -5.67 -18.95 -24.48
N ASP A 102 -5.58 -19.80 -25.49
CA ASP A 102 -4.49 -20.76 -25.66
C ASP A 102 -3.22 -20.08 -26.19
N ASP A 103 -2.15 -20.84 -26.41
CA ASP A 103 -0.87 -20.35 -26.92
C ASP A 103 -0.96 -19.68 -28.30
N ALA A 104 -1.92 -20.10 -29.13
CA ALA A 104 -2.23 -19.51 -30.42
C ALA A 104 -3.09 -18.24 -30.32
N GLY A 105 -3.46 -17.83 -29.10
CA GLY A 105 -4.30 -16.66 -28.84
C GLY A 105 -5.79 -16.91 -29.12
N LYS A 106 -6.21 -18.17 -29.29
CA LYS A 106 -7.60 -18.55 -29.55
C LYS A 106 -8.38 -18.62 -28.22
N PRO A 107 -9.63 -18.15 -28.17
CA PRO A 107 -10.44 -18.20 -26.96
C PRO A 107 -10.68 -19.64 -26.47
N ILE A 108 -10.39 -19.89 -25.20
CA ILE A 108 -10.66 -21.17 -24.54
C ILE A 108 -12.10 -21.19 -24.04
N GLN A 109 -12.94 -22.09 -24.57
CA GLN A 109 -14.38 -22.11 -24.27
C GLN A 109 -14.80 -23.11 -23.19
N SER A 110 -13.92 -24.03 -22.78
CA SER A 110 -14.23 -25.09 -21.82
C SER A 110 -13.02 -25.48 -20.99
N GLY A 111 -13.28 -26.04 -19.80
CA GLY A 111 -12.27 -26.44 -18.81
C GLY A 111 -12.37 -25.64 -17.51
N ASN A 112 -11.67 -26.10 -16.48
CA ASN A 112 -11.63 -25.45 -15.18
C ASN A 112 -10.30 -24.74 -14.98
N TYR A 113 -10.36 -23.44 -14.70
CA TYR A 113 -9.21 -22.56 -14.58
C TYR A 113 -9.30 -21.70 -13.32
N VAL A 114 -8.18 -21.50 -12.64
CA VAL A 114 -8.02 -20.54 -11.54
C VAL A 114 -7.25 -19.35 -12.08
N ILE A 115 -7.80 -18.15 -11.88
CA ILE A 115 -7.20 -16.92 -12.39
C ILE A 115 -6.85 -16.03 -11.21
N THR A 116 -5.57 -15.73 -11.10
CA THR A 116 -5.00 -14.94 -10.00
C THR A 116 -4.64 -13.58 -10.54
N MET A 117 -5.19 -12.53 -9.92
CA MET A 117 -4.80 -11.15 -10.20
C MET A 117 -3.85 -10.65 -9.12
N THR A 118 -2.74 -10.04 -9.54
CA THR A 118 -1.75 -9.40 -8.66
C THR A 118 -1.67 -7.92 -9.02
N SER A 119 -2.01 -7.05 -8.07
CA SER A 119 -1.88 -5.60 -8.22
C SER A 119 -0.41 -5.15 -8.05
N PRO A 120 0.01 -4.05 -8.71
CA PRO A 120 1.34 -3.45 -8.55
C PRO A 120 1.60 -2.93 -7.12
#